data_AF-A0A0Q5XQ81-F1
#
_entry.id   AF-A0A0Q5XQ81-F1
#
_cell.length_a   1.000
_cell.length_b   1.000
_cell.length_c   1.000
_cell.angle_alpha   90.00
_cell.angle_beta   90.00
_cell.angle_gamma   90.00
#
_symmetry.space_group_name_H-M   'P 1'
#
loop_
_entity.id
_entity.type
_entity.pdbx_description
1 polymer ?
#
loop_
_entity_poly.entity_id
_entity_poly.type
_entity_poly.pdbx_seq_one_letter_code
_entity_poly.pdbx_strand_id
1 'polypeptide(L)'
;MNTHNSLIEEELKRTGGNLSLVARALGVNYFGLKDRQQRLATQARNMGVHPATGPEPDDIRVLGREGFQHNVIAVKRQGSAWPAHFDAAIADARVKFDAGTHEMFQTSDNGWVVQYLIPRLKPTSRRKFFSTLEYFA
;
A
#
# COMPACT_ATOMS: atom_id res chain seq x y z
N MET A 1 -23.00 -23.06 3.79
CA MET A 1 -21.90 -22.30 4.42
C MET A 1 -21.39 -23.12 5.60
N ASN A 2 -20.10 -23.47 5.62
CA ASN A 2 -19.52 -24.34 6.65
C ASN A 2 -19.50 -23.60 8.01
N THR A 3 -20.27 -24.10 8.97
CA THR A 3 -20.44 -23.58 10.34
C THR A 3 -19.10 -23.30 11.05
N HIS A 4 -18.08 -24.10 10.72
CA HIS A 4 -16.73 -23.98 11.26
C HIS A 4 -15.99 -22.70 10.83
N ASN A 5 -16.31 -22.14 9.65
CA ASN A 5 -15.68 -20.91 9.17
C ASN A 5 -16.24 -19.67 9.89
N SER A 6 -17.54 -19.65 10.19
CA SER A 6 -18.19 -18.56 10.95
C SER A 6 -17.57 -18.40 12.34
N LEU A 7 -17.35 -19.52 13.03
CA LEU A 7 -16.78 -19.54 14.37
C LEU A 7 -15.33 -19.00 14.41
N ILE A 8 -14.52 -19.29 13.39
CA ILE A 8 -13.15 -18.77 13.30
C ILE A 8 -13.15 -17.25 13.07
N GLU A 9 -14.07 -16.73 12.25
CA GLU A 9 -14.18 -15.30 11.98
C GLU A 9 -14.69 -14.52 13.20
N GLU A 10 -15.66 -15.06 13.93
CA GLU A 10 -16.17 -14.50 15.18
C GLU A 10 -15.08 -14.43 16.25
N GLU A 11 -14.31 -15.51 16.41
CA GLU A 11 -13.20 -15.56 17.37
C GLU A 11 -12.04 -14.66 16.98
N LEU A 12 -11.74 -14.51 15.68
CA LEU A 12 -10.78 -13.53 15.19
C LEU A 12 -11.19 -12.10 15.54
N LYS A 13 -12.47 -11.75 15.40
CA LYS A 13 -12.99 -10.45 15.82
C LYS A 13 -12.87 -10.27 17.33
N ARG A 14 -13.26 -11.28 18.12
CA ARG A 14 -13.21 -11.26 19.58
C ARG A 14 -11.79 -11.09 20.13
N THR A 15 -10.79 -11.67 19.47
CA THR A 15 -9.39 -11.68 19.91
C THR A 15 -8.52 -10.62 19.25
N GLY A 16 -9.11 -9.70 18.48
CA GLY A 16 -8.37 -8.64 17.77
C GLY A 16 -7.39 -9.18 16.72
N GLY A 17 -7.68 -10.33 16.12
CA GLY A 17 -6.83 -10.98 15.13
C GLY A 17 -5.70 -11.83 15.70
N ASN A 18 -5.68 -12.11 17.01
CA ASN A 18 -4.67 -12.97 17.62
C ASN A 18 -4.93 -14.46 17.32
N LEU A 19 -4.29 -14.96 16.25
CA LEU A 19 -4.42 -16.34 15.79
C LEU A 19 -4.06 -17.40 16.85
N SER A 20 -3.17 -17.09 17.80
CA SER A 20 -2.82 -18.02 18.87
C SER A 20 -3.96 -18.19 19.88
N LEU A 21 -4.68 -17.10 20.19
CA LEU A 21 -5.83 -17.15 21.08
C LEU A 21 -7.02 -17.86 20.41
N VAL A 22 -7.24 -17.61 19.12
CA VAL A 22 -8.26 -18.32 18.32
C VAL A 22 -7.98 -19.81 18.26
N ALA A 23 -6.72 -20.19 17.98
CA ALA A 23 -6.32 -21.59 17.92
C ALA A 23 -6.59 -22.32 19.25
N ARG A 24 -6.27 -21.67 20.37
CA ARG A 24 -6.52 -22.19 21.72
C ARG A 24 -8.02 -22.26 22.04
N ALA A 25 -8.79 -21.23 21.68
CA ALA A 25 -10.22 -21.16 21.98
C ALA A 25 -11.05 -22.20 21.20
N LEU A 26 -10.67 -22.46 19.95
CA LEU A 26 -11.38 -23.39 19.06
C LEU A 26 -10.77 -24.80 19.02
N GLY A 27 -9.69 -25.04 19.76
CA GLY A 27 -8.99 -26.33 19.76
C GLY A 27 -8.40 -26.70 18.40
N VAL A 28 -8.08 -25.71 17.55
CA VAL A 28 -7.56 -25.92 16.19
C VAL A 28 -6.05 -25.77 16.14
N ASN A 29 -5.40 -26.42 15.18
CA ASN A 29 -3.96 -26.30 14.99
C ASN A 29 -3.58 -24.87 14.55
N TYR A 30 -2.78 -24.19 15.37
CA TYR A 30 -2.28 -22.84 15.11
C TYR A 30 -1.57 -22.72 13.75
N PHE A 31 -0.70 -23.66 13.40
CA PHE A 31 0.05 -23.59 12.14
C PHE A 31 -0.85 -23.74 10.94
N GLY A 32 -1.86 -24.63 11.02
CA GLY A 32 -2.89 -24.78 9.98
C GLY A 32 -3.76 -23.52 9.84
N LEU A 33 -4.11 -22.89 10.96
CA LEU A 33 -4.89 -21.64 10.97
C LEU A 33 -4.08 -20.48 10.37
N LYS A 34 -2.79 -20.37 10.72
CA LYS A 34 -1.87 -19.36 10.18
C LYS A 34 -1.68 -19.52 8.68
N ASP A 35 -1.39 -20.73 8.22
CA ASP A 35 -1.22 -21.04 6.79
C ASP A 35 -2.51 -20.75 6.00
N ARG A 36 -3.67 -21.15 6.52
CA ARG A 36 -4.97 -20.81 5.95
C ARG A 36 -5.17 -19.30 5.84
N GLN A 37 -4.89 -18.54 6.91
CA GLN A 37 -5.06 -17.09 6.90
C GLN A 37 -4.10 -16.41 5.91
N GLN A 38 -2.87 -16.93 5.79
CA GLN A 38 -1.90 -16.45 4.81
C GLN A 38 -2.34 -16.76 3.37
N ARG A 39 -2.92 -17.95 3.12
CA ARG A 39 -3.50 -18.30 1.81
C ARG A 39 -4.71 -17.42 1.47
N LEU A 40 -5.62 -17.16 2.41
CA LEU A 40 -6.74 -16.25 2.19
C LEU A 40 -6.28 -14.82 1.92
N ALA A 41 -5.30 -14.32 2.68
CA ALA A 41 -4.70 -13.01 2.43
C ALA A 41 -3.99 -12.95 1.07
N THR A 42 -3.31 -14.02 0.67
CA THR A 42 -2.63 -14.13 -0.63
C THR A 42 -3.63 -14.25 -1.76
N GLN A 43 -4.72 -14.98 -1.58
CA GLN A 43 -5.80 -15.10 -2.56
C GLN A 43 -6.55 -13.77 -2.72
N ALA A 44 -6.80 -13.05 -1.63
CA ALA A 44 -7.34 -11.69 -1.67
C ALA A 44 -6.39 -10.72 -2.39
N ARG A 45 -5.07 -10.84 -2.18
CA ARG A 45 -4.05 -10.05 -2.89
C ARG A 45 -3.93 -10.42 -4.37
N ASN A 46 -4.03 -11.71 -4.71
CA ASN A 46 -3.88 -12.22 -6.08
C ASN A 46 -5.16 -12.02 -6.92
N MET A 47 -6.31 -11.80 -6.30
CA MET A 47 -7.53 -11.26 -6.94
C MET A 47 -7.46 -9.74 -7.15
N GLY A 48 -6.39 -9.09 -6.68
CA GLY A 48 -6.28 -7.65 -6.44
C GLY A 48 -5.85 -6.77 -7.61
N VAL A 49 -6.49 -6.92 -8.77
CA VAL A 49 -6.77 -5.73 -9.58
C VAL A 49 -8.22 -5.37 -9.28
N HIS A 50 -8.45 -4.80 -8.11
CA HIS A 50 -9.73 -4.14 -7.87
C HIS A 50 -9.69 -2.86 -8.70
N PRO A 51 -10.52 -2.69 -9.74
CA PRO A 51 -10.60 -1.40 -10.40
C PRO A 51 -11.06 -0.40 -9.36
N ALA A 52 -10.40 0.77 -9.29
CA ALA A 52 -10.91 1.88 -8.48
C ALA A 52 -12.38 2.12 -8.85
N THR A 53 -13.28 2.05 -7.89
CA THR A 53 -14.71 2.29 -8.13
C THR A 53 -15.02 3.76 -7.89
N GLY A 54 -15.64 4.43 -8.87
CA GLY A 54 -16.01 5.84 -8.77
C GLY A 54 -14.97 6.84 -9.33
N PRO A 55 -15.32 8.14 -9.39
CA PRO A 55 -14.43 9.20 -9.88
C PRO A 55 -13.22 9.43 -8.95
N GLU A 56 -12.23 10.19 -9.41
CA GLU A 56 -11.17 10.70 -8.52
C GLU A 56 -11.83 11.59 -7.44
N PRO A 57 -11.50 11.41 -6.15
CA PRO A 57 -12.06 12.25 -5.09
C PRO A 57 -11.51 13.67 -5.19
N ASP A 58 -12.35 14.67 -4.87
CA ASP A 58 -11.96 16.09 -4.88
C ASP A 58 -10.77 16.39 -3.96
N ASP A 59 -10.69 15.71 -2.82
CA ASP A 59 -9.50 15.69 -1.96
C ASP A 59 -8.81 14.33 -2.02
N ILE A 60 -7.68 14.26 -2.72
CA ILE A 60 -6.89 13.04 -2.87
C ILE A 60 -6.31 12.50 -1.56
N ARG A 61 -6.24 13.32 -0.50
CA ARG A 61 -5.68 12.95 0.79
C ARG A 61 -6.51 11.88 1.50
N VAL A 62 -7.80 11.77 1.16
CA VAL A 62 -8.70 10.74 1.70
C VAL A 62 -8.26 9.32 1.33
N LEU A 63 -7.51 9.18 0.22
CA LEU A 63 -6.93 7.91 -0.22
C LEU A 63 -5.59 7.60 0.46
N GLY A 64 -5.04 8.58 1.17
CA GLY A 64 -3.77 8.45 1.88
C GLY A 64 -3.88 7.55 3.11
N ARG A 65 -2.80 6.83 3.40
CA ARG A 65 -2.65 6.08 4.66
C ARG A 65 -2.80 7.02 5.86
N GLU A 66 -3.52 6.56 6.88
CA GLU A 66 -3.68 7.29 8.15
C GLU A 66 -2.33 7.77 8.70
N GLY A 67 -2.28 9.05 9.11
CA GLY A 67 -1.05 9.72 9.56
C GLY A 67 -0.13 10.24 8.44
N PHE A 68 -0.30 9.78 7.20
CA PHE A 68 0.51 10.20 6.04
C PHE A 68 -0.29 10.98 4.98
N GLN A 69 -1.58 11.22 5.22
CA GLN A 69 -2.50 11.88 4.30
C GLN A 69 -1.99 13.25 3.79
N HIS A 70 -1.30 14.01 4.65
CA HIS A 70 -0.72 15.32 4.29
C HIS A 70 0.47 15.23 3.33
N ASN A 71 1.05 14.04 3.15
CA ASN A 71 2.19 13.79 2.26
C ASN A 71 1.76 13.26 0.89
N VAL A 72 0.46 13.12 0.63
CA VAL A 72 -0.06 12.66 -0.67
C VAL A 72 0.13 13.77 -1.70
N ILE A 73 0.77 13.43 -2.82
CA ILE A 73 1.05 14.39 -3.90
C ILE A 73 0.31 14.08 -5.21
N ALA A 74 -0.07 12.81 -5.43
CA ALA A 74 -0.72 12.37 -6.65
C ALA A 74 -1.42 11.03 -6.43
N VAL A 75 -2.49 10.80 -7.19
CA VAL A 75 -3.20 9.52 -7.23
C VAL A 75 -3.43 9.08 -8.67
N LYS A 76 -3.52 7.77 -8.89
CA LYS A 76 -3.93 7.20 -10.18
C LYS A 76 -4.66 5.88 -9.97
N ARG A 77 -5.37 5.42 -10.99
CA ARG A 77 -5.89 4.06 -11.02
C ARG A 77 -4.74 3.07 -11.21
N GLN A 78 -4.85 1.90 -10.58
CA GLN A 78 -3.93 0.80 -10.81
C GLN A 78 -3.92 0.42 -12.30
N GLY A 79 -2.72 0.22 -12.86
CA GLY A 79 -2.54 -0.09 -14.27
C GLY A 79 -2.70 1.09 -15.25
N SER A 80 -3.05 2.29 -14.77
CA SER A 80 -3.15 3.49 -15.62
C SER A 80 -1.89 4.35 -15.58
N ALA A 81 -1.78 5.27 -16.54
CA ALA A 81 -0.82 6.38 -16.48
C ALA A 81 -1.19 7.36 -15.35
N TRP A 82 -0.23 8.21 -14.96
CA TRP A 82 -0.53 9.32 -14.05
C TRP A 82 -1.42 10.35 -14.78
N PRO A 83 -2.46 10.88 -14.12
CA PRO A 83 -3.21 12.01 -14.66
C PRO A 83 -2.32 13.23 -14.91
N ALA A 84 -2.51 13.89 -16.05
CA ALA A 84 -1.65 15.00 -16.49
C ALA A 84 -1.63 16.20 -15.52
N HIS A 85 -2.71 16.41 -14.76
CA HIS A 85 -2.76 17.48 -13.75
C HIS A 85 -1.79 17.26 -12.58
N PHE A 86 -1.27 16.05 -12.39
CA PHE A 86 -0.24 15.75 -11.40
C PHE A 86 1.20 15.85 -11.93
N ASP A 87 1.41 16.08 -13.23
CA ASP A 87 2.76 16.05 -13.81
C ASP A 87 3.70 17.05 -13.13
N ALA A 88 3.23 18.27 -12.87
CA ALA A 88 4.03 19.29 -12.19
C ALA A 88 4.38 18.90 -10.74
N ALA A 89 3.42 18.33 -10.00
CA ALA A 89 3.63 17.88 -8.62
C ALA A 89 4.62 16.69 -8.55
N ILE A 90 4.51 15.75 -9.49
CA ILE A 90 5.40 14.59 -9.58
C ILE A 90 6.80 15.03 -9.99
N ALA A 91 6.93 15.97 -10.93
CA ALA A 91 8.22 16.52 -11.35
C ALA A 91 8.94 17.24 -10.20
N ASP A 92 8.25 18.12 -9.46
CA ASP A 92 8.81 18.78 -8.27
C ASP A 92 9.20 17.77 -7.17
N ALA A 93 8.35 16.77 -6.91
CA ALA A 93 8.65 15.70 -5.97
C ALA A 93 9.92 14.94 -6.36
N ARG A 94 10.11 14.66 -7.65
CA ARG A 94 11.31 14.00 -8.16
C ARG A 94 12.56 14.82 -7.92
N VAL A 95 12.52 16.13 -8.15
CA VAL A 95 13.65 17.04 -7.87
C VAL A 95 14.03 16.99 -6.39
N LYS A 96 13.04 17.06 -5.49
CA LYS A 96 13.24 17.00 -4.03
C LYS A 96 13.82 15.67 -3.55
N PHE A 97 13.32 14.57 -4.13
CA PHE A 97 13.84 13.23 -3.87
C PHE A 97 15.28 13.07 -4.37
N ASP A 98 15.56 13.47 -5.61
CA ASP A 98 16.90 13.38 -6.20
C ASP A 98 17.91 14.27 -5.44
N ALA A 99 17.46 15.39 -4.86
CA ALA A 99 18.24 16.22 -3.94
C ALA A 99 18.51 15.56 -2.58
N GLY A 100 17.88 14.42 -2.27
CA GLY A 100 18.04 13.70 -1.00
C GLY A 100 17.34 14.37 0.18
N THR A 101 16.45 15.32 -0.07
CA THR A 101 15.73 16.08 0.96
C THR A 101 14.42 15.42 1.36
N HIS A 102 13.83 14.61 0.48
CA HIS A 102 12.57 13.92 0.69
C HIS A 102 12.69 12.44 0.31
N GLU A 103 11.78 11.62 0.81
CA GLU A 103 11.57 10.24 0.41
C GLU A 103 10.27 10.10 -0.38
N MET A 104 10.32 9.34 -1.46
CA MET A 104 9.15 9.00 -2.27
C MET A 104 8.82 7.52 -2.09
N PHE A 105 7.55 7.22 -1.87
CA PHE A 105 7.05 5.86 -1.89
C PHE A 105 5.61 5.81 -2.39
N GLN A 106 5.16 4.62 -2.74
CA GLN A 106 3.82 4.38 -3.25
C GLN A 106 3.09 3.39 -2.36
N THR A 107 1.78 3.56 -2.24
CA THR A 107 0.88 2.52 -1.74
C THR A 107 -0.19 2.23 -2.77
N SER A 108 -0.71 1.02 -2.74
CA SER A 108 -1.84 0.61 -3.56
C SER A 108 -2.96 0.11 -2.65
N ASP A 109 -4.14 0.73 -2.74
CA ASP A 109 -5.32 0.30 -1.99
C ASP A 109 -6.60 0.58 -2.79
N ASN A 110 -7.57 -0.32 -2.71
CA ASN A 110 -8.89 -0.21 -3.36
C ASN A 110 -8.85 0.26 -4.83
N GLY A 111 -7.87 -0.22 -5.60
CA GLY A 111 -7.71 0.11 -7.02
C GLY A 111 -7.05 1.44 -7.33
N TRP A 112 -6.67 2.20 -6.30
CA TRP A 112 -5.85 3.39 -6.41
C TRP A 112 -4.38 3.07 -6.15
N VAL A 113 -3.52 3.86 -6.78
CA VAL A 113 -2.10 4.00 -6.45
C VAL A 113 -1.92 5.42 -5.95
N VAL A 114 -1.37 5.56 -4.76
CA VAL A 114 -1.16 6.83 -4.07
C VAL A 114 0.34 7.08 -3.98
N GLN A 115 0.78 8.22 -4.50
CA GLN A 115 2.16 8.67 -4.42
C GLN A 115 2.32 9.61 -3.24
N TYR A 116 3.32 9.35 -2.42
CA TYR A 116 3.68 10.17 -1.28
C TYR A 116 5.05 10.82 -1.48
N LEU A 117 5.25 11.95 -0.81
CA LEU A 117 6.52 12.63 -0.65
C LEU A 117 6.68 13.07 0.81
N ILE A 118 7.64 12.49 1.52
CA ILE A 118 7.87 12.79 2.95
C ILE A 118 9.21 13.52 3.10
N PRO A 119 9.27 14.68 3.79
CA PRO A 119 10.54 15.31 4.15
C PRO A 119 11.42 14.39 5.02
N ARG A 120 12.70 14.29 4.70
CA ARG A 120 13.67 13.56 5.53
C ARG A 120 14.08 14.43 6.72
N LEU A 121 14.11 13.84 7.92
CA LEU A 121 14.64 14.50 9.12
C LEU A 121 16.14 14.83 9.00
N LYS A 122 16.89 13.99 8.28
CA LYS A 122 18.29 14.22 7.92
C LYS A 122 18.44 14.11 6.41
N PRO A 123 18.84 15.17 5.69
CA PRO A 123 19.11 15.09 4.26
C PRO A 123 20.16 14.01 3.98
N THR A 124 19.93 13.20 2.95
CA THR A 124 20.90 12.20 2.48
C THR A 124 21.60 12.70 1.22
N SER A 125 22.73 12.10 0.87
CA SER A 125 23.37 12.36 -0.42
C SER A 125 22.42 12.04 -1.58
N ARG A 126 22.59 12.76 -2.71
CA ARG A 126 21.79 12.57 -3.93
C ARG A 126 21.80 11.10 -4.34
N ARG A 127 20.62 10.49 -4.51
CA ARG A 127 20.48 9.13 -5.03
C ARG A 127 20.20 9.20 -6.54
N LYS A 128 21.22 8.94 -7.37
CA LYS A 128 21.00 8.71 -8.80
C LYS A 128 20.41 7.30 -8.99
N PHE A 129 19.11 7.20 -9.24
CA PHE A 129 18.47 5.90 -9.45
C PHE A 129 18.69 5.31 -10.85
N PHE A 130 19.12 6.14 -11.80
CA PHE A 130 19.56 5.70 -13.13
C PHE A 130 20.91 6.35 -13.41
N SER A 131 22.00 5.58 -13.31
CA SER A 131 23.07 5.78 -14.27
C SER A 131 22.55 5.15 -15.55
N THR A 132 22.08 5.95 -16.48
CA THR A 132 22.17 5.54 -17.88
C THR A 132 23.61 5.07 -18.06
N LEU A 133 23.81 3.82 -18.47
CA LEU A 133 25.06 3.36 -19.07
C LEU A 133 25.46 4.44 -20.07
N GLU A 134 26.43 5.27 -19.70
CA GLU A 134 27.16 6.08 -20.65
C GLU A 134 27.86 5.05 -21.54
N TYR A 135 27.25 4.77 -22.69
CA TYR A 135 27.96 4.18 -23.81
C TYR A 135 29.05 5.19 -24.16
N PHE A 136 30.27 4.90 -23.71
CA PHE A 136 31.45 5.52 -24.29
C PHE A 136 31.48 5.10 -25.76
N ALA A 137 31.25 6.08 -26.64
CA ALA A 137 31.68 6.05 -28.03
C ALA A 137 33.06 6.71 -28.12
#